data_AF-A0A954J9C2-F1
#
_entry.id   AF-A0A954J9C2-F1
#
_cell.length_a   1.000
_cell.length_b   1.000
_cell.length_c   1.000
_cell.angle_alpha   90.00
_cell.angle_beta   90.00
_cell.angle_gamma   90.00
#
_symmetry.space_group_name_H-M   'P 1'
#
loop_
_entity.id
_entity.type
_entity.pdbx_description
1 polymer ?
#
loop_
_entity_poly.entity_id
_entity_poly.type
_entity_poly.pdbx_seq_one_letter_code
_entity_poly.pdbx_strand_id
1 'polypeptide(L)'
;MANQAAIVGVYEIDADEPVHLLELELTGDIDEFDFADVTQMIADQPRDNWQSAYDEREIESPTSNRRFAFFFHYLDLNAPLISSFGEIGIPKPTPKPGRLADIEYEEP
;
A
#
# COMPACT_ATOMS: atom_id res chain seq x y z
N MET A 1 7.46 -9.10 -19.77
CA MET A 1 7.88 -9.36 -18.37
C MET A 1 6.62 -9.73 -17.59
N ALA A 2 6.72 -10.48 -16.50
CA ALA A 2 5.55 -10.74 -15.66
C ALA A 2 5.22 -9.50 -14.82
N ASN A 3 3.93 -9.26 -14.59
CA ASN A 3 3.47 -8.20 -13.71
C ASN A 3 3.70 -8.58 -12.26
N GLN A 4 4.23 -7.66 -11.46
CA GLN A 4 4.53 -7.90 -10.05
C GLN A 4 4.29 -6.64 -9.22
N ALA A 5 3.77 -6.86 -8.01
CA ALA A 5 3.59 -5.86 -6.97
C ALA A 5 4.41 -6.25 -5.73
N ALA A 6 5.09 -5.29 -5.10
CA ALA A 6 5.86 -5.52 -3.89
C ALA A 6 5.77 -4.33 -2.93
N ILE A 7 5.39 -4.57 -1.67
CA ILE A 7 5.51 -3.54 -0.62
C ILE A 7 6.99 -3.47 -0.20
N VAL A 8 7.60 -2.32 -0.46
CA VAL A 8 9.02 -2.06 -0.18
C VAL A 8 9.23 -1.24 1.09
N GLY A 9 8.15 -0.68 1.65
CA GLY A 9 8.17 0.07 2.90
C GLY A 9 6.80 0.13 3.55
N VAL A 10 6.78 0.11 4.89
CA VAL A 10 5.59 0.30 5.72
C VAL A 10 5.99 1.28 6.83
N TYR A 11 5.19 2.32 6.99
CA TYR A 11 5.51 3.42 7.89
C TYR A 11 4.33 3.75 8.79
N GLU A 12 4.61 3.89 10.08
CA GLU A 12 3.62 4.34 11.07
C GLU A 12 3.28 5.81 10.81
N ILE A 13 1.98 6.13 10.83
CA ILE A 13 1.46 7.48 10.76
C ILE A 13 0.84 7.83 12.11
N ASP A 14 1.17 9.02 12.62
CA ASP A 14 0.56 9.55 13.83
C ASP A 14 -0.81 10.15 13.46
N ALA A 15 -1.88 9.41 13.76
CA ALA A 15 -3.27 9.76 13.49
C ALA A 15 -4.16 9.24 14.63
N ASP A 16 -5.40 9.71 14.70
CA ASP A 16 -6.37 9.27 15.73
C ASP A 16 -6.78 7.80 15.57
N GLU A 17 -6.61 7.23 14.38
CA GLU A 17 -6.82 5.82 14.06
C GLU A 17 -5.53 5.12 13.62
N PRO A 18 -5.44 3.77 13.72
CA PRO A 18 -4.32 3.02 13.19
C PRO A 18 -4.21 3.15 11.66
N VAL A 19 -3.26 3.96 11.20
CA VAL A 19 -2.97 4.18 9.77
C VAL A 19 -1.50 3.91 9.49
N HIS A 20 -1.25 3.24 8.37
CA HIS A 20 0.09 3.08 7.83
C HIS A 20 0.20 3.72 6.45
N LEU A 21 1.36 4.29 6.16
CA LEU A 21 1.76 4.65 4.80
C LEU A 21 2.59 3.49 4.22
N LEU A 22 2.19 2.98 3.06
CA LEU A 22 2.89 1.90 2.39
C LEU A 22 3.57 2.43 1.14
N GLU A 23 4.77 1.95 0.85
CA GLU A 23 5.43 2.12 -0.45
C GLU A 23 5.28 0.84 -1.27
N LEU A 24 4.73 0.96 -2.47
CA LEU A 24 4.52 -0.11 -3.42
C LEU A 24 5.39 0.11 -4.66
N GLU A 25 6.14 -0.91 -5.06
CA GLU A 25 6.84 -0.95 -6.34
C GLU A 25 6.10 -1.89 -7.30
N LEU A 26 5.85 -1.40 -8.51
CA LEU A 26 5.18 -2.14 -9.58
C LEU A 26 6.15 -2.39 -10.75
N THR A 27 6.22 -3.63 -11.21
CA THR A 27 7.03 -4.05 -12.37
C THR A 27 6.13 -4.69 -13.44
N GLY A 28 6.41 -4.41 -14.71
CA GLY A 28 5.68 -5.00 -15.85
C GLY A 28 4.76 -3.99 -16.54
N ASP A 29 3.66 -4.47 -17.10
CA ASP A 29 2.58 -3.65 -17.64
C ASP A 29 1.61 -3.31 -16.50
N ILE A 30 1.55 -2.04 -16.12
CA ILE A 30 0.89 -1.60 -14.88
C ILE A 30 -0.25 -0.63 -15.15
N ASP A 31 -0.55 -0.32 -16.41
CA ASP A 31 -1.58 0.65 -16.78
C ASP A 31 -2.99 0.18 -16.35
N GLU A 32 -3.15 -1.12 -16.09
CA GLU A 32 -4.38 -1.74 -15.60
C GLU A 32 -4.37 -2.05 -14.08
N PHE A 33 -3.36 -1.57 -13.33
CA PHE A 33 -3.30 -1.82 -11.89
C PHE A 33 -4.31 -0.94 -11.13
N ASP A 34 -5.30 -1.58 -10.50
CA ASP A 34 -6.31 -0.90 -9.69
C ASP A 34 -5.94 -0.90 -8.20
N PHE A 35 -5.76 0.28 -7.63
CA PHE A 35 -5.47 0.45 -6.19
C PHE A 35 -6.68 0.11 -5.32
N ALA A 36 -7.92 0.21 -5.83
CA ALA A 36 -9.12 -0.21 -5.10
C ALA A 36 -9.14 -1.73 -4.86
N ASP A 37 -8.44 -2.51 -5.70
CA ASP A 37 -8.30 -3.95 -5.51
C ASP A 37 -7.23 -4.33 -4.47
N VAL A 38 -6.36 -3.39 -4.10
CA VAL A 38 -5.35 -3.56 -3.04
C VAL A 38 -6.05 -3.55 -1.69
N THR A 39 -6.30 -4.74 -1.15
CA THR A 39 -7.18 -4.96 0.00
C THR A 39 -6.55 -5.97 0.98
N GLN A 40 -7.15 -6.11 2.17
CA GLN A 40 -6.82 -7.18 3.10
C GLN A 40 -8.09 -7.92 3.51
N MET A 41 -8.02 -9.25 3.59
CA MET A 41 -9.17 -10.05 4.01
C MET A 41 -9.54 -9.71 5.45
N ILE A 42 -10.81 -9.35 5.66
CA ILE A 42 -11.40 -9.31 6.99
C ILE A 42 -12.29 -10.53 7.15
N ALA A 43 -12.00 -11.34 8.18
CA ALA A 43 -12.79 -12.52 8.49
C ALA A 43 -14.27 -12.15 8.70
N ASP A 44 -15.15 -13.02 8.20
CA ASP A 44 -16.61 -12.89 8.32
C ASP A 44 -17.22 -11.63 7.65
N GLN A 45 -16.47 -10.94 6.78
CA GLN A 45 -16.97 -9.81 6.00
C GLN A 45 -16.89 -10.08 4.48
N PRO A 46 -17.89 -9.63 3.69
CA PRO A 46 -17.78 -9.65 2.24
C PRO A 46 -16.65 -8.73 1.76
N ARG A 47 -16.05 -9.05 0.62
CA ARG A 47 -14.93 -8.28 0.02
C ARG A 47 -15.24 -6.80 -0.13
N ASP A 48 -16.49 -6.45 -0.46
CA ASP A 48 -16.93 -5.07 -0.64
C ASP A 48 -16.84 -4.22 0.65
N ASN A 49 -16.68 -4.86 1.81
CA ASN A 49 -16.46 -4.19 3.10
C ASN A 49 -14.99 -4.17 3.53
N TRP A 50 -14.08 -4.75 2.74
CA TRP A 50 -12.67 -4.74 3.09
C TRP A 50 -12.09 -3.36 2.82
N GLN A 51 -11.21 -2.88 3.69
CA GLN A 51 -10.48 -1.66 3.41
C GLN A 51 -9.59 -1.83 2.18
N SER A 52 -9.49 -0.76 1.38
CA SER A 52 -8.61 -0.66 0.23
C SER A 52 -7.54 0.40 0.44
N ALA A 53 -6.56 0.47 -0.45
CA ALA A 53 -5.62 1.58 -0.51
C ALA A 53 -6.37 2.93 -0.61
N TYR A 54 -5.83 3.95 0.05
CA TYR A 54 -6.40 5.30 0.11
C TYR A 54 -5.34 6.36 -0.26
N ASP A 55 -5.77 7.38 -1.01
CA ASP A 55 -4.97 8.54 -1.42
C ASP A 55 -3.62 8.11 -2.02
N GLU A 56 -3.69 7.32 -3.09
CA GLU A 56 -2.53 6.83 -3.81
C GLU A 56 -1.81 7.97 -4.54
N ARG A 57 -0.49 7.99 -4.39
CA ARG A 57 0.38 9.01 -4.98
C ARG A 57 1.57 8.32 -5.63
N GLU A 58 1.83 8.64 -6.90
CA GLU A 58 3.08 8.24 -7.54
C GLU A 58 4.24 9.03 -6.93
N ILE A 59 5.32 8.33 -6.58
CA ILE A 59 6.52 8.91 -5.95
C ILE A 59 7.77 8.60 -6.77
N GLU A 60 8.85 9.34 -6.49
CA GLU A 60 10.13 9.09 -7.15
C GLU A 60 10.62 7.65 -6.89
N SER A 61 10.98 6.96 -7.97
CA SER A 61 11.56 5.63 -7.91
C SER A 61 13.07 5.69 -8.10
N PRO A 62 13.87 4.98 -7.26
CA PRO A 62 15.30 4.84 -7.48
C PRO A 62 15.64 3.85 -8.61
N THR A 63 14.64 3.19 -9.20
CA THR A 63 14.78 2.20 -10.29
C THR A 63 14.00 2.66 -11.52
N SER A 64 14.00 1.84 -12.58
CA SER A 64 13.12 2.06 -13.74
C SER A 64 11.65 1.66 -13.49
N ASN A 65 11.33 1.08 -12.33
CA ASN A 65 9.99 0.65 -11.97
C ASN A 65 9.17 1.83 -11.45
N ARG A 66 7.84 1.80 -11.58
CA ARG A 66 6.97 2.83 -10.98
C ARG A 66 6.77 2.54 -9.51
N ARG A 67 6.74 3.59 -8.71
CA ARG A 67 6.61 3.51 -7.25
C ARG A 67 5.49 4.41 -6.78
N PHE A 68 4.72 3.91 -5.84
CA PHE A 68 3.57 4.60 -5.29
C PHE A 68 3.63 4.57 -3.77
N ALA A 69 3.01 5.56 -3.15
CA ALA A 69 2.70 5.56 -1.74
C ALA A 69 1.19 5.66 -1.56
N PHE A 70 0.62 4.96 -0.59
CA PHE A 70 -0.80 5.05 -0.24
C PHE A 70 -1.00 4.75 1.25
N PHE A 71 -2.10 5.24 1.80
CA PHE A 71 -2.49 4.96 3.17
C PHE A 71 -3.35 3.70 3.27
N PHE A 72 -3.25 3.02 4.40
CA PHE A 72 -4.06 1.84 4.70
C PHE A 72 -4.44 1.81 6.18
N HIS A 73 -5.74 1.85 6.44
CA HIS A 73 -6.31 1.80 7.78
C HIS A 73 -6.35 0.37 8.31
N TYR A 74 -6.11 0.22 9.62
CA TYR A 74 -6.27 -1.06 10.34
C TYR A 74 -5.50 -2.23 9.69
N LEU A 75 -4.32 -1.97 9.13
CA LEU A 75 -3.46 -2.96 8.51
C LEU A 75 -3.07 -4.08 9.50
N ASP A 76 -3.39 -5.33 9.19
CA ASP A 76 -2.83 -6.48 9.88
C ASP A 76 -1.45 -6.81 9.31
N LEU A 77 -0.41 -6.57 10.10
CA LEU A 77 0.99 -6.80 9.74
C LEU A 77 1.37 -8.28 9.63
N ASN A 78 0.48 -9.20 10.03
CA ASN A 78 0.72 -10.64 9.99
C ASN A 78 0.05 -11.34 8.79
N ALA A 79 -0.69 -10.59 7.97
CA ALA A 79 -1.37 -11.08 6.79
C ALA A 79 -0.93 -10.30 5.53
N PRO A 80 -0.91 -10.93 4.35
CA PRO A 80 -0.58 -10.22 3.11
C PRO A 80 -1.69 -9.25 2.71
N LEU A 81 -1.34 -8.29 1.86
CA LEU A 81 -2.33 -7.60 1.01
C LEU A 81 -2.68 -8.49 -0.18
N ILE A 82 -3.83 -8.26 -0.78
CA ILE A 82 -4.32 -8.92 -1.99
C ILE A 82 -4.47 -7.85 -3.07
N SER A 83 -4.05 -8.16 -4.29
CA SER A 83 -4.23 -7.30 -5.48
C SER A 83 -4.55 -8.13 -6.70
N SER A 84 -4.81 -7.48 -7.84
CA SER A 84 -4.94 -8.13 -9.14
C SER A 84 -3.67 -8.88 -9.57
N PHE A 85 -2.50 -8.53 -9.02
CA PHE A 85 -1.22 -9.19 -9.27
C PHE A 85 -0.93 -10.32 -8.25
N GLY A 86 -1.86 -10.63 -7.35
CA GLY A 86 -1.76 -11.68 -6.34
C GLY A 86 -1.52 -11.14 -4.93
N GLU A 87 -1.07 -12.03 -4.04
CA GLU A 87 -0.73 -11.70 -2.66
C GLU A 87 0.58 -10.89 -2.60
N ILE A 88 0.57 -9.83 -1.80
CA ILE A 88 1.71 -8.95 -1.58
C ILE A 88 2.11 -9.03 -0.10
N GLY A 89 3.29 -9.56 0.17
CA GLY A 89 3.85 -9.63 1.51
C GLY A 89 4.14 -8.24 2.09
N ILE A 90 4.00 -8.12 3.41
CA ILE A 90 4.17 -6.87 4.14
C ILE A 90 5.49 -6.92 4.93
N PRO A 91 6.43 -5.98 4.73
CA PRO A 91 7.63 -5.90 5.55
C PRO A 91 7.32 -5.36 6.95
N LYS A 92 8.26 -5.52 7.88
CA LYS A 92 8.13 -4.93 9.21
C LYS A 92 8.04 -3.40 9.13
N PRO A 93 7.15 -2.74 9.88
CA PRO A 93 7.07 -1.28 9.93
C PRO A 93 8.36 -0.63 10.40
N THR A 94 8.59 0.58 9.89
CA THR A 94 9.71 1.46 10.27
C THR A 94 9.22 2.91 10.37
N PRO A 95 9.99 3.83 10.98
CA PRO A 95 9.64 5.25 10.95
C PRO A 95 9.58 5.81 9.53
N LYS A 96 8.67 6.75 9.26
CA LYS A 96 8.53 7.40 7.94
C LYS A 96 9.86 8.07 7.54
N PRO A 97 10.44 7.75 6.37
CA PRO A 97 11.69 8.33 5.93
C PRO A 97 11.48 9.79 5.48
N GLY A 98 12.51 10.62 5.67
CA GLY A 98 12.43 12.06 5.35
C GLY A 98 12.12 12.38 3.89
N ARG A 99 12.41 11.48 2.94
CA ARG A 99 12.02 11.64 1.52
C ARG A 99 10.51 11.62 1.28
N LEU A 100 9.72 11.12 2.24
CA LEU A 100 8.27 11.09 2.21
C LEU A 100 7.66 12.08 3.22
N ALA A 101 8.43 13.07 3.68
CA ALA A 101 7.97 14.04 4.67
C ALA A 101 6.70 14.77 4.19
N ASP A 102 6.68 15.16 2.91
CA ASP A 102 5.60 15.92 2.27
C ASP A 102 4.32 15.11 2.01
N ILE A 103 4.35 13.79 2.25
CA ILE A 103 3.15 12.95 2.19
C ILE A 103 2.47 12.96 3.54
N GLU A 104 1.52 13.87 3.69
CA GLU A 104 0.67 14.02 4.86
C GLU A 104 -0.62 13.22 4.70
N TYR A 105 -1.09 12.67 5.83
CA TYR A 105 -2.34 11.96 5.91
C TYR A 105 -3.48 12.95 6.10
N GLU A 106 -4.53 12.83 5.27
CA GLU A 106 -5.79 13.55 5.41
C GLU A 106 -6.89 12.53 5.75
N GLU A 107 -7.70 12.82 6.75
CA GLU A 107 -8.81 11.95 7.14
C GLU A 107 -9.87 11.88 6.01
N PRO A 108 -10.34 10.67 5.62
CA PRO A 108 -11.34 10.47 4.58
C PRO A 108 -12.73 11.07 4.86
#